data_AF-A0A7G5EID4-F1
#
_entry.id   AF-A0A7G5EID4-F1
#
_cell.length_a   1.000
_cell.length_b   1.000
_cell.length_c   1.000
_cell.angle_alpha   90.00
_cell.angle_beta   90.00
_cell.angle_gamma   90.00
#
_symmetry.space_group_name_H-M   'P 1'
#
loop_
_entity.id
_entity.type
_entity.pdbx_description
1 polymer ?
#
loop_
_entity_poly.entity_id
_entity_poly.type
_entity_poly.pdbx_seq_one_letter_code
_entity_poly.pdbx_strand_id
1 'polypeptide(L)' 'MSLSERRGVVIGLWRAWRQNMRDLSDGWFPYYDTGKQVHLFYEYLQANHPHLLDMPGPAYDTMKMWVFDDMEA' A
#
# COMPACT_ATOMS: atom_id res chain seq x y z
N MET A 1 6.50 11.41 -13.22
CA MET A 1 5.18 10.79 -12.94
C MET A 1 4.37 11.78 -12.12
N SER A 2 3.14 12.07 -12.53
CA SER A 2 2.21 12.89 -11.75
C SER A 2 1.74 12.15 -10.49
N LEU A 3 1.17 12.89 -9.53
CA LEU A 3 0.60 12.29 -8.32
C LEU A 3 -0.58 11.36 -8.63
N SER A 4 -1.37 11.66 -9.66
CA SER A 4 -2.51 10.84 -10.07
C SER A 4 -2.05 9.49 -10.65
N GLU A 5 -1.06 9.52 -11.55
CA GLU A 5 -0.45 8.29 -12.09
C GLU A 5 0.19 7.45 -10.98
N ARG A 6 0.92 8.11 -10.07
CA ARG A 6 1.54 7.46 -8.91
C ARG A 6 0.53 6.79 -8.00
N ARG A 7 -0.58 7.47 -7.69
CA ARG A 7 -1.69 6.88 -6.94
C ARG A 7 -2.19 5.61 -7.61
N GLY A 8 -2.43 5.64 -8.92
CA GLY A 8 -2.86 4.47 -9.69
C GLY A 8 -1.90 3.28 -9.55
N VAL A 9 -0.59 3.53 -9.65
CA VAL A 9 0.44 2.48 -9.49
C VAL A 9 0.45 1.93 -8.05
N VAL A 10 0.43 2.80 -7.05
CA VAL A 10 0.41 2.41 -5.63
C VAL A 10 -0.81 1.55 -5.31
N ILE A 11 -1.99 1.91 -5.81
CA ILE A 11 -3.21 1.11 -5.62
C ILE A 11 -3.15 -0.23 -6.34
N GLY A 12 -2.61 -0.27 -7.56
CA GLY A 12 -2.38 -1.54 -8.26
C GLY A 12 -1.46 -2.48 -7.46
N LEU A 13 -0.35 -1.93 -6.93
CA LEU A 13 0.59 -2.67 -6.08
C LEU A 13 -0.06 -3.10 -4.76
N TRP A 14 -0.87 -2.25 -4.13
CA TRP A 14 -1.59 -2.59 -2.90
C TRP A 14 -2.46 -3.82 -3.09
N ARG A 15 -3.29 -3.84 -4.13
CA ARG A 15 -4.20 -4.96 -4.42
C ARG A 15 -3.44 -6.25 -4.69
N ALA A 16 -2.39 -6.19 -5.51
CA ALA A 16 -1.55 -7.35 -5.82
C ALA A 16 -0.79 -7.87 -4.59
N TRP A 17 -0.17 -6.96 -3.83
CA TRP A 17 0.55 -7.30 -2.60
C TRP A 17 -0.39 -7.94 -1.57
N ARG A 18 -1.58 -7.37 -1.38
CA ARG A 18 -2.57 -7.88 -0.44
C ARG A 18 -3.06 -9.28 -0.84
N GLN A 19 -3.27 -9.52 -2.13
CA GLN A 19 -3.62 -10.85 -2.64
C GLN A 19 -2.49 -11.86 -2.37
N ASN A 20 -1.26 -11.51 -2.73
CA ASN A 20 -0.10 -12.38 -2.49
C ASN A 20 0.09 -12.68 -1.00
N MET A 21 -0.09 -11.70 -0.12
CA MET A 21 0.04 -11.92 1.32
C MET A 21 -1.06 -12.83 1.88
N ARG A 22 -2.28 -12.75 1.35
CA ARG A 22 -3.35 -13.70 1.68
C ARG A 22 -3.01 -15.12 1.24
N ASP A 23 -2.43 -15.27 0.05
CA ASP A 23 -2.09 -16.57 -0.53
C ASP A 23 -0.85 -17.20 0.13
N LEU A 24 0.11 -16.38 0.59
CA LEU A 24 1.35 -16.83 1.23
C LEU A 24 1.20 -17.05 2.74
N SER A 25 0.32 -16.31 3.40
CA SER A 25 -0.01 -16.59 4.78
C SER A 25 -0.97 -17.77 4.78
N ASP A 26 -0.69 -18.84 5.52
CA ASP A 26 -1.62 -19.96 5.74
C ASP A 26 -2.88 -19.52 6.54
N GLY A 27 -3.62 -18.53 6.04
CA GLY A 27 -4.73 -17.88 6.73
C GLY A 27 -4.34 -16.90 7.84
N TRP A 28 -3.07 -16.47 7.95
CA TRP A 28 -2.61 -15.58 9.03
C TRP A 28 -2.75 -14.07 8.74
N PHE A 29 -2.66 -13.68 7.47
CA PHE A 29 -2.84 -12.30 7.02
C PHE A 29 -4.22 -11.66 7.33
N PRO A 30 -5.35 -12.40 7.43
CA PRO A 30 -6.63 -11.85 7.88
C PRO A 30 -6.62 -11.30 9.32
N TYR A 31 -5.68 -11.71 10.17
CA TYR A 31 -5.64 -11.31 11.59
C TYR A 31 -4.94 -9.97 11.85
N TYR A 32 -4.22 -9.44 10.86
CA TYR A 32 -3.69 -8.08 10.98
C TYR A 32 -4.83 -7.08 10.80
N ASP A 33 -5.00 -6.16 11.76
CA ASP A 33 -5.86 -5.00 11.56
C ASP A 33 -5.43 -4.21 10.32
N THR A 34 -6.38 -3.50 9.70
CA THR A 34 -6.15 -2.74 8.46
C THR A 34 -4.96 -1.78 8.59
N GLY A 35 -4.75 -1.19 9.76
CA GLY A 35 -3.63 -0.27 10.01
C GLY A 35 -2.27 -0.96 9.85
N LYS A 36 -2.11 -2.16 10.40
CA LYS A 36 -0.89 -2.97 10.25
C LYS A 36 -0.66 -3.40 8.81
N GLN A 37 -1.72 -3.76 8.07
CA GLN A 37 -1.59 -4.11 6.65
C GLN A 37 -1.06 -2.92 5.84
N VAL A 38 -1.58 -1.71 6.08
CA VAL A 38 -1.11 -0.48 5.43
C VAL A 38 0.34 -0.18 5.80
N HIS A 39 0.73 -0.38 7.06
CA HIS A 39 2.10 -0.17 7.51
C HIS A 39 3.09 -1.13 6.83
N LEU A 40 2.79 -2.43 6.80
CA LEU A 40 3.61 -3.42 6.11
C LEU A 40 3.69 -3.15 4.60
N PHE A 41 2.61 -2.66 4.00
CA PHE A 41 2.63 -2.26 2.61
C PHE A 41 3.52 -1.04 2.37
N TYR A 42 3.54 -0.07 3.28
CA TYR A 42 4.48 1.04 3.22
C TYR A 42 5.94 0.56 3.26
N GLU A 43 6.27 -0.35 4.17
CA GLU A 43 7.62 -0.95 4.25
C GLU A 43 7.98 -1.68 2.96
N TYR A 44 7.03 -2.41 2.37
CA TYR A 44 7.20 -3.03 1.05
C TYR A 44 7.54 -2.00 -0.04
N LEU A 45 6.84 -0.86 -0.07
CA LEU A 45 7.14 0.22 -1.01
C LEU A 45 8.50 0.86 -0.75
N GLN A 46 8.88 1.07 0.51
CA GLN A 46 10.20 1.60 0.86
C GLN A 46 11.33 0.69 0.37
N ALA A 47 11.18 -0.63 0.56
CA ALA A 47 12.20 -1.60 0.18
C ALA A 47 12.29 -1.81 -1.35
N ASN A 48 11.15 -1.86 -2.04
CA ASN A 48 11.09 -2.32 -3.43
C ASN A 48 10.81 -1.20 -4.44
N HIS A 49 10.11 -0.15 -4.03
CA HIS A 49 9.63 0.92 -4.91
C HIS A 49 9.82 2.33 -4.29
N PRO A 50 11.00 2.70 -3.77
CA PRO A 50 11.17 3.95 -3.01
C PRO A 50 10.85 5.21 -3.82
N HIS A 51 11.00 5.17 -5.15
CA HIS A 51 10.64 6.26 -6.06
C HIS A 51 9.13 6.59 -6.08
N LEU A 52 8.28 5.66 -5.63
CA LEU A 52 6.85 5.91 -5.45
C LEU A 52 6.56 6.68 -4.17
N LEU A 53 7.51 6.77 -3.24
CA LEU A 53 7.39 7.50 -1.98
C LEU A 53 8.06 8.88 -2.01
N ASP A 54 8.78 9.19 -3.08
CA ASP A 54 9.37 10.52 -3.33
C ASP A 54 8.27 11.53 -3.75
N MET A 55 7.44 11.93 -2.79
CA MET A 55 6.30 12.81 -2.97
C MET A 55 6.32 13.98 -1.98
N PRO A 56 5.72 15.14 -2.32
CA PRO A 56 5.65 16.26 -1.39
C PRO A 56 4.88 15.90 -0.12
N GLY A 57 5.41 16.29 1.04
CA GLY A 57 4.78 16.06 2.35
C GLY A 57 5.03 14.66 2.92
N PRO A 58 4.26 14.24 3.94
CA PRO A 58 4.41 12.93 4.55
C PRO A 58 3.93 11.83 3.59
N ALA A 59 4.89 11.10 3.00
CA ALA A 59 4.62 10.02 2.05
C ALA A 59 3.75 8.91 2.65
N TYR A 60 3.95 8.60 3.93
CA TYR A 60 3.18 7.61 4.66
C TYR A 60 1.69 7.97 4.72
N ASP A 61 1.36 9.19 5.16
CA ASP A 61 -0.03 9.63 5.30
C ASP A 61 -0.72 9.73 3.95
N THR A 62 0.00 10.19 2.93
CA THR A 62 -0.52 10.28 1.56
C THR A 62 -0.85 8.89 0.99
N MET A 63 0.08 7.94 1.09
CA MET A 63 -0.15 6.56 0.66
C MET A 63 -1.30 5.92 1.45
N LYS A 64 -1.29 6.09 2.78
CA LYS A 64 -2.34 5.59 3.67
C LYS A 64 -3.70 6.08 3.21
N MET A 65 -3.88 7.38 3.01
CA MET A 65 -5.14 7.96 2.53
C MET A 65 -5.59 7.32 1.20
N TRP A 66 -4.69 7.18 0.22
CA TRP A 66 -5.04 6.53 -1.04
C TRP A 66 -5.54 5.09 -0.86
N VAL A 67 -4.87 4.31 0.00
CA VAL A 67 -5.26 2.93 0.28
C VAL A 67 -6.59 2.85 1.01
N PHE A 68 -6.83 3.73 1.98
CA PHE A 68 -8.13 3.79 2.68
C PHE A 68 -9.26 4.17 1.72
N ASP A 69 -9.07 5.17 0.86
CA ASP A 69 -10.04 5.53 -0.19
C ASP A 69 -10.36 4.33 -1.11
N ASP A 70 -9.34 3.53 -1.48
CA ASP A 70 -9.52 2.33 -2.32
C ASP A 70 -10.30 1.21 -1.60
N MET A 71 -10.22 1.14 -0.27
CA MET A 71 -10.94 0.15 0.51
C MET A 71 -12.40 0.49 0.75
N GLU A 72 -12.77 1.77 0.67
CA GLU A 72 -14.14 2.27 0.82
C GLU A 72 -14.91 2.36 -0.50
N ALA A 73 -14.21 2.31 -1.64
CA ALA A 73 -14.76 2.36 -3.00
C ALA A 73 -15.29 1.00 -3.51
#